data_AF-H3A3C4-F1
#
_entry.id   AF-H3A3C4-F1
#
_cell.length_a   1.000
_cell.length_b   1.000
_cell.length_c   1.000
_cell.angle_alpha   90.00
_cell.angle_beta   90.00
_cell.angle_gamma   90.00
#
_symmetry.space_group_name_H-M   'P 1'
#
loop_
_entity.id
_entity.type
_entity.pdbx_description
1 polymer ?
#
loop_
_entity_poly.entity_id
_entity_poly.type
_entity_poly.pdbx_seq_one_letter_code
_entity_poly.pdbx_strand_id
1 'polypeptide(L)'
;ISCSSQQWLGPVTLKQQLLKDGFHRELLIDVEAGGAAGVPEGCSLALVVHLPKGVYVDPYQLAMLKESNELEALVLNEVDVEAPEYFSSEVSVLVFTKRSSQCIGCFTSTLPLHARYHRPSTGGETHVTVILGNPQLMTRCQTVPVDLECPESVVKEAACTAENKTSCNWLLVNYKHVSEGAAMEIPVGQERRVVVVAAGTLLVTTLCCGLVLGAVFGQAQRGG
;
A
#
# COMPACT_ATOMS: atom_id res chain seq x y z
N ILE A 1 15.87 -37.95 6.31
CA ILE A 1 15.31 -37.33 5.09
C ILE A 1 15.11 -35.86 5.46
N SER A 2 16.00 -34.98 4.98
CA SER A 2 15.97 -33.55 5.28
C SER A 2 15.03 -32.89 4.28
N CYS A 3 13.80 -32.62 4.70
CA CYS A 3 12.83 -31.92 3.87
C CYS A 3 13.32 -30.49 3.68
N SER A 4 13.51 -30.05 2.43
CA SER A 4 13.99 -28.70 2.17
C SER A 4 13.33 -28.14 0.93
N SER A 5 12.03 -27.88 1.06
CA SER A 5 11.20 -27.20 0.07
C SER A 5 11.71 -25.78 -0.25
N GLN A 6 12.68 -25.27 0.54
CA GLN A 6 13.29 -23.94 0.41
C GLN A 6 14.83 -23.97 0.27
N GLN A 7 15.49 -25.14 0.17
CA GLN A 7 16.97 -25.24 0.11
C GLN A 7 17.57 -24.35 -0.99
N TRP A 8 16.84 -24.16 -2.08
CA TRP A 8 17.27 -23.44 -3.28
C TRP A 8 17.19 -21.92 -3.15
N LEU A 9 16.30 -21.37 -2.31
CA LEU A 9 16.18 -19.92 -2.09
C LEU A 9 17.40 -19.36 -1.35
N GLY A 10 18.09 -20.21 -0.57
CA GLY A 10 19.11 -19.76 0.36
C GLY A 10 18.54 -18.83 1.43
N PRO A 11 19.38 -18.07 2.15
CA PRO A 11 18.90 -17.05 3.07
C PRO A 11 18.19 -15.93 2.28
N VAL A 12 16.94 -15.65 2.65
CA VAL A 12 16.17 -14.54 2.06
C VAL A 12 16.23 -13.34 2.98
N THR A 13 16.49 -12.17 2.41
CA THR A 13 16.38 -10.89 3.10
C THR A 13 15.29 -10.04 2.46
N LEU A 14 14.62 -9.25 3.29
CA LEU A 14 13.59 -8.32 2.86
C LEU A 14 13.84 -6.96 3.49
N LYS A 15 13.76 -5.93 2.66
CA LYS A 15 13.93 -4.54 3.04
C LYS A 15 12.70 -3.75 2.60
N GLN A 16 12.14 -2.97 3.53
CA GLN A 16 11.05 -2.04 3.25
C GLN A 16 11.50 -0.60 3.47
N GLN A 17 11.11 0.29 2.55
CA GLN A 17 11.39 1.71 2.64
C GLN A 17 10.18 2.53 2.19
N LEU A 18 9.85 3.58 2.93
CA LEU A 18 8.90 4.59 2.50
C LEU A 18 9.62 5.72 1.78
N LEU A 19 9.15 6.05 0.59
CA LEU A 19 9.65 7.12 -0.26
C LEU A 19 8.59 8.22 -0.42
N LYS A 20 9.03 9.38 -0.91
CA LYS A 20 8.24 10.61 -1.12
C LYS A 20 7.71 11.21 0.18
N ASP A 21 7.06 12.38 0.09
CA ASP A 21 6.47 13.13 1.20
C ASP A 21 4.98 13.44 1.04
N GLY A 22 4.30 13.75 2.16
CA GLY A 22 2.87 14.09 2.19
C GLY A 22 1.95 12.88 2.27
N PHE A 23 0.74 13.01 1.71
CA PHE A 23 -0.32 11.99 1.76
C PHE A 23 -0.14 10.89 0.72
N HIS A 24 0.63 11.12 -0.33
CA HIS A 24 0.96 10.10 -1.33
C HIS A 24 2.42 9.68 -1.15
N ARG A 25 2.62 8.41 -0.78
CA ARG A 25 3.93 7.79 -0.51
C ARG A 25 4.12 6.59 -1.41
N GLU A 26 5.34 6.11 -1.49
CA GLU A 26 5.65 4.86 -2.18
C GLU A 26 6.34 3.91 -1.21
N LEU A 27 5.79 2.71 -1.05
CA LEU A 27 6.41 1.63 -0.30
C LEU A 27 7.26 0.79 -1.25
N LEU A 28 8.57 1.00 -1.20
CA LEU A 28 9.55 0.17 -1.88
C LEU A 28 9.80 -1.08 -1.05
N ILE A 29 9.64 -2.25 -1.67
CA ILE A 29 9.92 -3.55 -1.07
C ILE A 29 10.95 -4.25 -1.95
N ASP A 30 12.13 -4.47 -1.38
CA ASP A 30 13.22 -5.22 -2.00
C ASP A 30 13.37 -6.57 -1.31
N VAL A 31 13.40 -7.63 -2.10
CA VAL A 31 13.63 -9.01 -1.66
C VAL A 31 14.88 -9.52 -2.34
N GLU A 32 15.83 -10.01 -1.56
CA GLU A 32 17.07 -10.61 -2.04
C GLU A 32 17.17 -12.05 -1.55
N ALA A 33 17.19 -12.99 -2.50
CA ALA A 33 17.40 -14.40 -2.24
C ALA A 33 18.88 -14.76 -2.45
N GLY A 34 19.56 -15.16 -1.38
CA GLY A 34 21.01 -15.42 -1.35
C GLY A 34 21.45 -16.79 -1.88
N GLY A 35 20.56 -17.60 -2.45
CA GLY A 35 20.92 -18.87 -3.09
C GLY A 35 21.80 -18.65 -4.33
N ALA A 36 22.81 -19.49 -4.54
CA ALA A 36 23.78 -19.38 -5.65
C ALA A 36 23.15 -19.40 -7.06
N ALA A 37 21.92 -19.90 -7.19
CA ALA A 37 21.14 -19.92 -8.43
C ALA A 37 19.98 -18.88 -8.46
N GLY A 38 19.79 -18.11 -7.38
CA GLY A 38 18.61 -17.28 -7.18
C GLY A 38 17.29 -18.07 -7.21
N VAL A 39 16.21 -17.41 -7.62
CA VAL A 39 14.91 -18.08 -7.84
C VAL A 39 14.92 -18.79 -9.20
N PRO A 40 14.64 -20.11 -9.26
CA PRO A 40 14.59 -20.88 -10.49
C PRO A 40 13.59 -20.31 -11.50
N GLU A 41 13.87 -20.53 -12.78
CA GLU A 41 12.90 -20.25 -13.84
C GLU A 41 11.62 -21.07 -13.63
N GLY A 42 10.46 -20.42 -13.78
CA GLY A 42 9.16 -21.04 -13.53
C GLY A 42 8.66 -20.94 -12.08
N CYS A 43 9.42 -20.28 -11.19
CA CYS A 43 8.97 -19.86 -9.87
C CYS A 43 8.57 -18.38 -9.86
N SER A 44 7.51 -18.05 -9.12
CA SER A 44 6.99 -16.72 -8.91
C SER A 44 7.04 -16.37 -7.43
N LEU A 45 7.38 -15.13 -7.13
CA LEU A 45 7.34 -14.56 -5.79
C LEU A 45 6.18 -13.57 -5.68
N ALA A 46 5.51 -13.61 -4.53
CA ALA A 46 4.44 -12.69 -4.20
C ALA A 46 4.54 -12.23 -2.74
N LEU A 47 4.03 -11.04 -2.48
CA LEU A 47 3.97 -10.42 -1.17
C LEU A 47 2.51 -10.18 -0.80
N VAL A 48 2.12 -10.51 0.44
CA VAL A 48 0.87 -10.02 1.01
C VAL A 48 1.21 -8.86 1.93
N VAL A 49 0.82 -7.66 1.51
CA VAL A 49 1.00 -6.42 2.28
C VAL A 49 -0.30 -6.13 3.02
N HIS A 50 -0.22 -6.03 4.34
CA HIS A 50 -1.34 -5.62 5.19
C HIS A 50 -1.21 -4.14 5.52
N LEU A 51 -2.21 -3.36 5.11
CA LEU A 51 -2.27 -1.92 5.29
C LEU A 51 -3.23 -1.60 6.44
N PRO A 52 -2.77 -0.85 7.46
CA PRO A 52 -3.65 -0.38 8.53
C PRO A 52 -4.67 0.62 7.99
N LYS A 53 -5.76 0.83 8.71
CA LYS A 53 -6.88 1.70 8.32
C LYS A 53 -6.48 3.11 7.91
N GLY A 54 -5.38 3.64 8.43
CA GLY A 54 -4.88 4.98 8.11
C GLY A 54 -4.29 5.13 6.71
N VAL A 55 -4.09 4.04 5.96
CA VAL A 55 -3.44 4.03 4.64
C VAL A 55 -4.18 3.08 3.69
N TYR A 56 -4.21 3.41 2.40
CA TYR A 56 -4.78 2.55 1.37
C TYR A 56 -3.97 2.61 0.06
N VAL A 57 -4.31 1.71 -0.86
CA VAL A 57 -3.87 1.74 -2.26
C VAL A 57 -5.06 2.10 -3.13
N ASP A 58 -4.88 2.97 -4.11
CA ASP A 58 -5.95 3.31 -5.06
C ASP A 58 -6.09 2.19 -6.11
N PRO A 59 -7.22 1.45 -6.17
CA PRO A 59 -7.42 0.40 -7.15
C PRO A 59 -7.35 0.89 -8.60
N TYR A 60 -7.73 2.14 -8.88
CA TYR A 60 -7.65 2.72 -10.22
C TYR A 60 -6.20 2.99 -10.61
N GLN A 61 -5.38 3.48 -9.68
CA GLN A 61 -3.94 3.64 -9.90
C GLN A 61 -3.26 2.29 -10.14
N LEU A 62 -3.61 1.25 -9.37
CA LEU A 62 -3.07 -0.09 -9.56
C LEU A 62 -3.43 -0.67 -10.94
N ALA A 63 -4.65 -0.40 -11.44
CA ALA A 63 -5.04 -0.80 -12.79
C ALA A 63 -4.17 -0.14 -13.86
N MET A 64 -3.91 1.18 -13.74
CA MET A 64 -3.03 1.89 -14.67
C MET A 64 -1.58 1.36 -14.64
N LEU A 65 -1.03 1.12 -13.45
CA LEU A 65 0.33 0.58 -13.30
C LEU A 65 0.46 -0.85 -13.84
N LYS A 66 -0.63 -1.61 -13.81
CA LYS A 66 -0.69 -2.93 -14.43
C LYS A 66 -0.68 -2.82 -15.96
N GLU A 67 -1.45 -1.91 -16.53
CA GLU A 67 -1.47 -1.66 -17.98
C GLU A 67 -0.11 -1.19 -18.52
N SER A 68 0.64 -0.40 -17.74
CA SER A 68 2.01 0.00 -18.09
C SER A 68 3.09 -1.04 -17.73
N ASN A 69 2.68 -2.22 -17.22
CA ASN A 69 3.57 -3.31 -16.80
C ASN A 69 4.55 -2.91 -15.67
N GLU A 70 4.28 -1.83 -14.93
CA GLU A 70 5.12 -1.32 -13.85
C GLU A 70 4.89 -2.08 -12.53
N LEU A 71 3.64 -2.42 -12.23
CA LEU A 71 3.26 -3.12 -11.00
C LEU A 71 2.09 -4.08 -11.25
N GLU A 72 2.23 -5.32 -10.78
CA GLU A 72 1.13 -6.27 -10.74
C GLU A 72 0.69 -6.47 -9.29
N ALA A 73 -0.48 -5.96 -8.94
CA ALA A 73 -1.04 -6.08 -7.61
C ALA A 73 -2.55 -6.29 -7.66
N LEU A 74 -3.08 -7.01 -6.69
CA LEU A 74 -4.50 -7.28 -6.49
C LEU A 74 -4.90 -6.88 -5.08
N VAL A 75 -5.91 -6.03 -4.98
CA VAL A 75 -6.52 -5.70 -3.69
C VAL A 75 -7.49 -6.81 -3.29
N LEU A 76 -7.33 -7.35 -2.09
CA LEU A 76 -8.12 -8.50 -1.61
C LEU A 76 -9.44 -8.10 -0.97
N ASN A 77 -9.58 -6.84 -0.56
CA ASN A 77 -10.77 -6.27 0.06
C ASN A 77 -11.22 -5.02 -0.72
N GLU A 78 -12.49 -4.64 -0.59
CA GLU A 78 -12.97 -3.38 -1.17
C GLU A 78 -12.30 -2.16 -0.52
N VAL A 79 -12.07 -1.12 -1.33
CA VAL A 79 -11.45 0.13 -0.92
C VAL A 79 -12.36 1.27 -1.30
N ASP A 80 -12.98 1.88 -0.30
CA ASP A 80 -13.56 3.21 -0.43
C ASP A 80 -12.41 4.23 -0.38
N VAL A 81 -12.14 4.94 -1.47
CA VAL A 81 -11.06 5.92 -1.57
C VAL A 81 -11.40 7.26 -0.91
N GLU A 82 -12.69 7.49 -0.61
CA GLU A 82 -13.20 8.73 -0.02
C GLU A 82 -13.36 8.62 1.51
N ALA A 83 -13.49 7.40 2.03
CA ALA A 83 -13.65 7.17 3.46
C ALA A 83 -12.43 7.65 4.28
N PRO A 84 -12.64 8.35 5.41
CA PRO A 84 -11.57 8.64 6.36
C PRO A 84 -11.15 7.39 7.13
N GLU A 85 -10.04 7.46 7.86
CA GLU A 85 -9.48 6.33 8.62
C GLU A 85 -10.52 5.68 9.54
N TYR A 86 -11.27 6.49 10.30
CA TYR A 86 -12.20 6.01 11.32
C TYR A 86 -13.49 5.36 10.78
N PHE A 87 -13.70 5.41 9.46
CA PHE A 87 -14.74 4.64 8.77
C PHE A 87 -14.16 3.54 7.87
N SER A 88 -12.83 3.44 7.80
CA SER A 88 -12.15 2.49 6.93
C SER A 88 -11.84 1.17 7.64
N SER A 89 -11.65 0.13 6.84
CA SER A 89 -11.13 -1.17 7.29
C SER A 89 -9.71 -1.37 6.80
N GLU A 90 -9.02 -2.34 7.38
CA GLU A 90 -7.68 -2.72 6.92
C GLU A 90 -7.75 -3.33 5.52
N VAL A 91 -6.73 -3.05 4.71
CA VAL A 91 -6.66 -3.48 3.32
C VAL A 91 -5.51 -4.45 3.17
N SER A 92 -5.76 -5.57 2.49
CA SER A 92 -4.71 -6.50 2.11
C SER A 92 -4.47 -6.44 0.62
N VAL A 93 -3.21 -6.39 0.22
CA VAL A 93 -2.79 -6.29 -1.18
C VAL A 93 -1.84 -7.43 -1.49
N LEU A 94 -2.18 -8.23 -2.50
CA LEU A 94 -1.29 -9.24 -3.06
C LEU A 94 -0.47 -8.60 -4.17
N VAL A 95 0.84 -8.50 -3.98
CA VAL A 95 1.78 -7.89 -4.93
C VAL A 95 2.61 -9.00 -5.57
N PHE A 96 2.59 -9.09 -6.89
CA PHE A 96 3.41 -10.03 -7.67
C PHE A 96 4.73 -9.37 -8.01
N THR A 97 5.82 -9.88 -7.45
CA THR A 97 7.11 -9.20 -7.54
C THR A 97 7.82 -9.55 -8.85
N LYS A 98 8.41 -8.55 -9.49
CA LYS A 98 9.22 -8.73 -10.71
C LYS A 98 10.70 -8.81 -10.36
N ARG A 99 11.43 -9.58 -11.16
CA ARG A 99 12.88 -9.71 -11.01
C ARG A 99 13.53 -8.37 -11.35
N SER A 100 14.38 -7.90 -10.46
CA SER A 100 15.16 -6.68 -10.64
C SER A 100 16.38 -6.97 -11.53
N SER A 101 16.79 -5.99 -12.34
CA SER A 101 18.01 -6.09 -13.15
C SER A 101 19.30 -5.98 -12.31
N GLN A 102 19.19 -5.64 -11.03
CA GLN A 102 20.32 -5.45 -10.12
C GLN A 102 21.08 -6.75 -9.82
N CYS A 103 20.37 -7.87 -9.66
CA CYS A 103 20.99 -9.17 -9.43
C CYS A 103 20.04 -10.35 -9.74
N ILE A 104 20.60 -11.55 -9.89
CA ILE A 104 19.84 -12.76 -10.22
C ILE A 104 18.83 -13.11 -9.11
N GLY A 105 19.12 -12.83 -7.85
CA GLY A 105 18.23 -13.10 -6.70
C GLY A 105 17.36 -11.93 -6.27
N CYS A 106 17.38 -10.80 -6.98
CA CYS A 106 16.78 -9.55 -6.54
C CYS A 106 15.39 -9.37 -7.12
N PHE A 107 14.43 -8.98 -6.29
CA PHE A 107 13.06 -8.67 -6.66
C PHE A 107 12.68 -7.35 -6.02
N THR A 108 12.08 -6.47 -6.81
CA THR A 108 11.71 -5.14 -6.36
C THR A 108 10.26 -4.88 -6.72
N SER A 109 9.52 -4.24 -5.81
CA SER A 109 8.16 -3.79 -6.05
C SER A 109 7.90 -2.49 -5.32
N THR A 110 7.24 -1.55 -6.01
CA THR A 110 6.91 -0.24 -5.46
C THR A 110 5.40 -0.10 -5.39
N LEU A 111 4.85 -0.09 -4.19
CA LEU A 111 3.41 -0.01 -3.95
C LEU A 111 3.03 1.46 -3.63
N PRO A 112 2.15 2.11 -4.42
CA PRO A 112 1.72 3.47 -4.13
C PRO A 112 0.74 3.50 -2.95
N LEU A 113 1.07 4.24 -1.90
CA LEU A 113 0.29 4.35 -0.68
C LEU A 113 -0.32 5.75 -0.55
N HIS A 114 -1.56 5.79 -0.10
CA HIS A 114 -2.30 7.02 0.16
C HIS A 114 -2.73 7.04 1.63
N ALA A 115 -2.36 8.09 2.34
CA ALA A 115 -2.84 8.33 3.70
C ALA A 115 -4.31 8.76 3.68
N ARG A 116 -5.05 8.30 4.69
CA ARG A 116 -6.41 8.74 4.96
C ARG A 116 -6.42 9.91 5.94
N TYR A 117 -7.45 10.72 5.84
CA TYR A 117 -7.73 11.70 6.89
C TYR A 117 -8.09 11.00 8.19
N HIS A 118 -7.42 11.39 9.27
CA HIS A 118 -7.69 10.92 10.62
C HIS A 118 -8.57 11.93 11.36
N ARG A 119 -9.11 11.51 12.51
CA ARG A 119 -9.81 12.44 13.40
C ARG A 119 -8.88 13.58 13.82
N PRO A 120 -9.42 14.80 14.00
CA PRO A 120 -8.65 15.87 14.59
C PRO A 120 -8.22 15.47 16.01
N SER A 121 -7.04 15.96 16.41
CA SER A 121 -6.53 15.78 17.75
C SER A 121 -7.32 16.63 18.76
N THR A 122 -7.62 16.00 19.90
CA THR A 122 -8.09 16.65 21.13
C THR A 122 -6.94 17.08 22.05
N GLY A 123 -5.82 16.35 22.05
CA GLY A 123 -4.65 16.54 22.92
C GLY A 123 -3.65 17.59 22.43
N GLY A 124 -3.84 18.13 21.23
CA GLY A 124 -2.96 19.12 20.61
C GLY A 124 -1.86 18.52 19.72
N GLU A 125 -1.81 17.20 19.58
CA GLU A 125 -0.97 16.51 18.58
C GLU A 125 -1.25 17.07 17.19
N THR A 126 -0.18 17.22 16.40
CA THR A 126 -0.26 17.72 15.03
C THR A 126 -0.15 16.61 14.00
N HIS A 127 0.28 15.41 14.42
CA HIS A 127 0.48 14.25 13.57
C HIS A 127 0.03 12.98 14.29
N VAL A 128 -0.29 11.96 13.51
CA VAL A 128 -0.48 10.59 13.96
C VAL A 128 0.50 9.69 13.20
N THR A 129 1.16 8.79 13.93
CA THR A 129 2.06 7.80 13.36
C THR A 129 1.28 6.56 12.95
N VAL A 130 1.39 6.18 11.68
CA VAL A 130 0.87 4.91 11.15
C VAL A 130 2.03 3.98 10.85
N ILE A 131 2.06 2.83 11.52
CA ILE A 131 3.11 1.82 11.37
C ILE A 131 2.65 0.78 10.35
N LEU A 132 3.45 0.54 9.32
CA LEU A 132 3.24 -0.52 8.35
C LEU A 132 3.89 -1.81 8.85
N GLY A 133 3.10 -2.87 8.85
CA GLY A 133 3.58 -4.20 9.19
C GLY A 133 4.49 -4.80 8.11
N ASN A 134 5.22 -5.83 8.50
CA ASN A 134 6.04 -6.61 7.58
C ASN A 134 5.14 -7.47 6.67
N PRO A 135 5.42 -7.58 5.36
CA PRO A 135 4.62 -8.34 4.43
C PRO A 135 4.88 -9.83 4.59
N GLN A 136 3.91 -10.66 4.22
CA GLN A 136 4.15 -12.10 4.09
C GLN A 136 4.76 -12.39 2.73
N LEU A 137 5.93 -13.02 2.69
CA LEU A 137 6.57 -13.46 1.45
C LEU A 137 6.11 -14.87 1.10
N MET A 138 5.79 -15.08 -0.17
CA MET A 138 5.29 -16.34 -0.68
C MET A 138 5.97 -16.72 -1.99
N THR A 139 6.09 -18.01 -2.25
CA THR A 139 6.63 -18.54 -3.50
C THR A 139 5.72 -19.62 -4.08
N ARG A 140 5.71 -19.72 -5.40
CA ARG A 140 5.01 -20.76 -6.16
C ARG A 140 5.84 -21.15 -7.38
N CYS A 141 6.06 -22.44 -7.57
CA CYS A 141 6.79 -22.98 -8.72
C CYS A 141 5.90 -23.90 -9.56
N GLN A 142 5.96 -23.79 -10.89
CA GLN A 142 5.13 -24.62 -11.79
C GLN A 142 5.68 -26.05 -11.95
N THR A 143 6.99 -26.24 -11.81
CA THR A 143 7.72 -27.47 -12.18
C THR A 143 8.30 -28.25 -11.01
N VAL A 144 8.28 -27.67 -9.80
CA VAL A 144 8.76 -28.33 -8.59
C VAL A 144 7.56 -28.92 -7.87
N PRO A 145 7.47 -30.26 -7.70
CA PRO A 145 6.46 -30.86 -6.85
C PRO A 145 6.61 -30.24 -5.46
N VAL A 146 5.56 -29.56 -4.98
CA VAL A 146 5.47 -29.22 -3.57
C VAL A 146 5.38 -30.55 -2.85
N ASP A 147 6.49 -30.97 -2.24
CA ASP A 147 6.48 -32.16 -1.41
C ASP A 147 5.64 -31.81 -0.17
N LEU A 148 4.35 -32.22 -0.19
CA LEU A 148 3.37 -31.99 0.86
C LEU A 148 3.77 -32.68 2.18
N GLU A 149 4.85 -33.44 2.16
CA GLU A 149 5.47 -34.13 3.29
C GLU A 149 6.45 -33.24 4.09
N CYS A 150 6.57 -31.95 3.77
CA CYS A 150 7.34 -30.98 4.57
C CYS A 150 6.45 -30.23 5.59
N PRO A 151 6.48 -30.60 6.88
CA PRO A 151 5.59 -30.03 7.91
C PRO A 151 5.89 -28.57 8.31
N GLU A 152 7.02 -27.98 7.88
CA GLU A 152 7.40 -26.60 8.24
C GLU A 152 6.95 -25.54 7.23
N SER A 153 6.53 -25.94 6.02
CA SER A 153 6.07 -24.99 5.00
C SER A 153 4.55 -24.84 5.02
N VAL A 154 4.07 -23.72 5.58
CA VAL A 154 2.65 -23.36 5.59
C VAL A 154 2.21 -23.02 4.16
N VAL A 155 1.22 -23.76 3.66
CA VAL A 155 0.57 -23.50 2.38
C VAL A 155 -0.56 -22.50 2.60
N LYS A 156 -0.59 -21.43 1.79
CA LYS A 156 -1.66 -20.43 1.79
C LYS A 156 -2.27 -20.34 0.40
N GLU A 157 -3.60 -20.34 0.35
CA GLU A 157 -4.35 -20.17 -0.89
C GLU A 157 -4.44 -18.68 -1.23
N ALA A 158 -4.07 -18.32 -2.46
CA ALA A 158 -4.16 -16.95 -2.97
C ALA A 158 -4.26 -16.95 -4.51
N ALA A 159 -4.62 -15.80 -5.10
CA ALA A 159 -4.72 -15.68 -6.56
C ALA A 159 -3.41 -16.07 -7.27
N CYS A 160 -3.54 -16.76 -8.39
CA CYS A 160 -2.40 -17.24 -9.17
C CYS A 160 -1.66 -16.11 -9.88
N THR A 161 -2.40 -15.10 -10.35
CA THR A 161 -1.90 -13.90 -11.05
C THR A 161 -2.80 -12.71 -10.73
N ALA A 162 -2.39 -11.49 -11.11
CA ALA A 162 -3.22 -10.29 -10.98
C ALA A 162 -4.39 -10.22 -11.98
N GLU A 163 -4.50 -11.19 -12.91
CA GLU A 163 -5.46 -11.19 -14.02
C GLU A 163 -6.53 -12.27 -13.87
N ASN A 164 -6.13 -13.43 -13.38
CA ASN A 164 -6.99 -14.60 -13.33
C ASN A 164 -7.44 -14.86 -11.90
N LYS A 165 -8.75 -15.04 -11.70
CA LYS A 165 -9.34 -15.30 -10.37
C LYS A 165 -9.19 -16.77 -9.94
N THR A 166 -8.22 -17.48 -10.50
CA THR A 166 -7.91 -18.84 -10.07
C THR A 166 -7.09 -18.78 -8.80
N SER A 167 -7.43 -19.65 -7.85
CA SER A 167 -6.65 -19.84 -6.63
C SER A 167 -5.49 -20.80 -6.88
N CYS A 168 -4.35 -20.50 -6.25
CA CYS A 168 -3.15 -21.33 -6.26
C CYS A 168 -2.65 -21.54 -4.83
N ASN A 169 -1.95 -22.65 -4.64
CA ASN A 169 -1.23 -22.93 -3.40
C ASN A 169 0.13 -22.24 -3.44
N TRP A 170 0.37 -21.40 -2.44
CA TRP A 170 1.63 -20.68 -2.25
C TRP A 170 2.31 -21.16 -0.97
N LEU A 171 3.64 -21.28 -1.01
CA LEU A 171 4.45 -21.62 0.15
C LEU A 171 4.90 -20.35 0.84
N LEU A 172 4.66 -20.23 2.14
CA LEU A 172 5.21 -19.13 2.94
C LEU A 172 6.72 -19.26 3.07
N VAL A 173 7.42 -18.15 2.84
CA VAL A 173 8.89 -18.07 2.89
C VAL A 173 9.29 -17.26 4.11
N ASN A 174 10.16 -17.85 4.94
CA ASN A 174 10.79 -17.14 6.05
C ASN A 174 11.92 -16.28 5.52
N TYR A 175 12.07 -15.07 6.06
CA TYR A 175 13.10 -14.13 5.66
C TYR A 175 13.65 -13.36 6.86
N LYS A 176 14.86 -12.83 6.72
CA LYS A 176 15.44 -11.86 7.66
C LYS A 176 15.10 -10.45 7.22
N HIS A 177 14.53 -9.68 8.14
CA HIS A 177 14.21 -8.28 7.88
C HIS A 177 15.45 -7.40 8.12
N VAL A 178 15.72 -6.47 7.21
CA VAL A 178 16.96 -5.66 7.21
C VAL A 178 16.70 -4.19 7.53
N SER A 179 15.44 -3.77 7.69
CA SER A 179 15.09 -2.39 8.09
C SER A 179 14.29 -2.33 9.39
N GLU A 180 14.35 -1.20 10.09
CA GLU A 180 13.31 -0.89 11.08
C GLU A 180 12.02 -0.60 10.30
N GLY A 181 10.88 -1.08 10.81
CA GLY A 181 9.60 -1.05 10.10
C GLY A 181 9.24 0.32 9.51
N ALA A 182 8.42 0.32 8.45
CA ALA A 182 8.05 1.54 7.75
C ALA A 182 6.95 2.30 8.51
N ALA A 183 7.24 3.51 8.98
CA ALA A 183 6.27 4.38 9.66
C ALA A 183 5.99 5.65 8.87
N MET A 184 4.73 6.08 8.86
CA MET A 184 4.25 7.28 8.17
C MET A 184 3.66 8.26 9.16
N GLU A 185 4.14 9.51 9.13
CA GLU A 185 3.55 10.63 9.88
C GLU A 185 2.47 11.31 9.04
N ILE A 186 1.24 11.32 9.55
CA ILE A 186 0.07 11.91 8.88
C ILE A 186 -0.40 13.12 9.70
N PRO A 187 -0.46 14.33 9.11
CA PRO A 187 -0.89 15.50 9.85
C PRO A 187 -2.38 15.44 10.19
N VAL A 188 -2.74 15.94 11.36
CA VAL A 188 -4.12 16.00 11.85
C VAL A 188 -4.53 17.41 12.24
N GLY A 189 -5.81 17.70 12.10
CA GLY A 189 -6.40 18.96 12.56
C GLY A 189 -6.45 19.04 14.08
N GLN A 190 -6.76 20.23 14.61
CA GLN A 190 -7.01 20.43 16.05
C GLN A 190 -8.50 20.67 16.28
N GLU A 191 -9.14 19.85 17.11
CA GLU A 191 -10.59 19.94 17.33
C GLU A 191 -11.00 21.29 17.92
N ARG A 192 -10.19 21.84 18.84
CA ARG A 192 -10.40 23.17 19.44
C ARG A 192 -10.47 24.32 18.43
N ARG A 193 -9.95 24.16 17.22
CA ARG A 193 -9.95 25.21 16.19
C ARG A 193 -11.20 25.21 15.32
N VAL A 194 -12.07 24.19 15.43
CA VAL A 194 -13.24 24.03 14.57
C VAL A 194 -14.15 25.27 14.60
N VAL A 195 -14.45 25.82 15.79
CA VAL A 195 -15.31 27.01 15.92
C VAL A 195 -14.70 28.24 15.26
N VAL A 196 -13.40 28.47 15.48
CA VAL A 196 -12.68 29.63 14.92
C VAL A 196 -12.61 29.53 13.40
N VAL A 197 -12.26 28.35 12.88
CA VAL A 197 -12.19 28.10 11.43
C VAL A 197 -13.58 28.27 10.82
N ALA A 198 -14.61 27.67 11.39
CA ALA A 198 -15.98 27.77 10.89
C ALA A 198 -16.49 29.22 10.87
N ALA A 199 -16.29 29.99 11.95
CA ALA A 199 -16.69 31.38 12.02
C ALA A 199 -15.95 32.25 10.98
N GLY A 200 -14.64 32.05 10.84
CA GLY A 200 -13.82 32.74 9.84
C GLY A 200 -14.26 32.42 8.41
N THR A 201 -14.46 31.15 8.08
CA THR A 201 -14.95 30.72 6.77
C THR A 201 -16.32 31.33 6.48
N LEU A 202 -17.27 31.26 7.42
CA LEU A 202 -18.60 31.84 7.24
C LEU A 202 -18.56 33.36 7.01
N LEU A 203 -17.73 34.07 7.76
CA LEU A 203 -17.56 35.52 7.60
C LEU A 203 -17.00 35.85 6.21
N VAL A 204 -15.94 35.17 5.78
CA VAL A 204 -15.33 35.41 4.47
C VAL A 204 -16.32 35.06 3.36
N THR A 205 -17.00 33.92 3.45
CA THR A 205 -18.01 33.50 2.47
C THR A 205 -19.14 34.52 2.37
N THR A 206 -19.69 34.99 3.48
CA THR A 206 -20.78 35.98 3.46
C THR A 206 -20.35 37.31 2.85
N LEU A 207 -19.15 37.80 3.18
CA LEU A 207 -18.58 39.00 2.55
C LEU A 207 -18.38 38.82 1.04
N CYS A 208 -17.78 37.70 0.62
CA CYS A 208 -17.57 37.41 -0.80
C CYS A 208 -18.89 37.31 -1.56
N CYS A 209 -19.88 36.60 -1.01
CA CYS A 209 -21.21 36.52 -1.61
C CYS A 209 -21.88 37.91 -1.72
N GLY A 210 -21.76 38.74 -0.68
CA GLY A 210 -22.29 40.11 -0.68
C GLY A 210 -21.64 40.98 -1.77
N LEU A 211 -20.33 40.92 -1.94
CA LEU A 211 -19.60 41.66 -2.99
C LEU A 211 -20.02 41.22 -4.39
N VAL A 212 -20.15 39.90 -4.62
CA VAL A 212 -20.59 39.36 -5.92
C VAL A 212 -22.02 39.80 -6.23
N LEU A 213 -22.94 39.70 -5.27
CA LEU A 213 -24.32 40.15 -5.44
C LEU A 213 -24.38 41.66 -5.73
N GLY A 214 -23.64 42.46 -4.96
CA GLY A 214 -23.56 43.91 -5.17
C GLY A 214 -23.06 44.28 -6.58
N ALA A 215 -22.06 43.55 -7.09
CA ALA A 215 -21.58 43.75 -8.45
C ALA A 215 -22.63 43.38 -9.50
N VAL A 216 -23.32 42.25 -9.36
CA VAL A 216 -24.38 41.81 -10.30
C VAL A 216 -25.54 42.79 -10.32
N PHE A 217 -26.05 43.20 -9.16
CA PHE A 217 -27.14 44.18 -9.08
C PHE A 217 -26.71 45.57 -9.58
N GLY A 218 -25.47 45.98 -9.30
CA GLY A 218 -24.92 47.25 -9.81
C GLY A 218 -24.73 47.27 -11.34
N GLN A 219 -24.44 46.13 -11.96
CA GLN A 219 -24.39 46.01 -13.44
C GLN A 219 -25.79 45.99 -14.05
N ALA A 220 -26.75 45.28 -13.44
CA ALA A 220 -28.14 45.25 -13.88
C ALA A 220 -28.78 46.64 -13.85
N GLN A 221 -28.42 47.49 -12.88
CA GLN A 221 -28.91 48.87 -12.79
C GLN A 221 -28.24 49.85 -13.77
N ARG A 222 -27.10 49.49 -14.39
CA ARG A 222 -26.38 50.35 -15.34
C ARG A 222 -26.61 49.97 -16.82
N GLY A 223 -27.19 48.80 -17.08
CA GLY A 223 -27.46 48.27 -18.42
C GLY A 223 -28.92 48.36 -18.89
N GLY A 224 -29.80 49.00 -18.12
CA GLY A 224 -31.19 49.32 -18.51
C GLY A 224 -31.40 50.83 -18.52
#